data_AF-A0A0C1KZY1-F1
#
_entry.id   AF-A0A0C1KZY1-F1
#
_cell.length_a   1.000
_cell.length_b   1.000
_cell.length_c   1.000
_cell.angle_alpha   90.00
_cell.angle_beta   90.00
_cell.angle_gamma   90.00
#
_symmetry.space_group_name_H-M   'P 1'
#
loop_
_entity.id
_entity.type
_entity.pdbx_description
1 polymer ?
#
loop_
_entity_poly.entity_id
_entity_poly.type
_entity_poly.pdbx_seq_one_letter_code
_entity_poly.pdbx_strand_id
1 'polypeptide(L)'
;YTISWTGPHGYNSSEEDLSNLAPGVYTVTVTDVNGCTATKDIEVTVDVQTITAVPTIGLTACIGATGTIALEVTGGTPAYSYNWTGPERFTANTKDITGLATGMYTVVITDINGCTTTLDVEVGSEIQTIDLTETIVPSICESSNGAIDLSIAGGTAPYTISWSGPNGFNSNDEDLTNLAPGVYTVTVTDVNGCTTTKDIEVTVDVQTITTVPTVGLTACIGATGTIALEVTGGTPAYSYSWTGPAGFTANTKDITGL
;
A
#
# COMPACT_ATOMS: atom_id res chain seq x y z
N TYR A 1 59.18 -44.18 32.66
CA TYR A 1 57.73 -44.30 32.89
C TYR A 1 57.08 -44.61 31.54
N THR A 2 55.84 -45.10 31.53
CA THR A 2 55.02 -45.26 30.32
C THR A 2 53.77 -44.39 30.43
N ILE A 3 53.24 -43.95 29.29
CA ILE A 3 51.99 -43.19 29.19
C ILE A 3 51.00 -44.04 28.39
N SER A 4 49.75 -44.07 28.85
CA SER A 4 48.63 -44.59 28.07
C SER A 4 47.42 -43.69 28.21
N TRP A 5 46.76 -43.42 27.11
CA TRP A 5 45.52 -42.68 27.01
C TRP A 5 44.36 -43.61 26.70
N THR A 6 43.21 -43.37 27.33
CA THR A 6 41.91 -43.91 26.89
C THR A 6 40.93 -42.78 26.70
N GLY A 7 40.03 -42.89 25.73
CA GLY A 7 39.06 -41.84 25.43
C GLY A 7 37.79 -42.34 24.74
N PRO A 8 36.95 -41.41 24.25
CA PRO A 8 35.69 -41.72 23.60
C PRO A 8 35.88 -42.65 22.39
N HIS A 9 34.84 -43.43 22.05
CA HIS A 9 34.83 -44.32 20.89
C HIS A 9 36.01 -45.31 20.83
N GLY A 10 36.53 -45.72 22.00
CA GLY A 10 37.65 -46.66 22.09
C GLY A 10 39.01 -46.07 21.73
N TYR A 11 39.13 -44.73 21.71
CA TYR A 11 40.40 -44.05 21.49
C TYR A 11 41.45 -44.53 22.49
N ASN A 12 42.63 -44.85 21.97
CA ASN A 12 43.81 -45.18 22.76
C ASN A 12 45.07 -44.62 22.10
N SER A 13 46.03 -44.19 22.91
CA SER A 13 47.33 -43.68 22.45
C SER A 13 48.39 -43.88 23.54
N SER A 14 49.67 -43.91 23.15
CA SER A 14 50.81 -43.89 24.06
C SER A 14 51.74 -42.69 23.82
N GLU A 15 51.30 -41.72 23.01
CA GLU A 15 52.02 -40.47 22.79
C GLU A 15 51.93 -39.56 24.03
N GLU A 16 52.98 -38.76 24.25
CA GLU A 16 53.02 -37.79 25.34
C GLU A 16 52.05 -36.62 25.08
N ASP A 17 52.09 -36.08 23.86
CA ASP A 17 51.23 -34.99 23.40
C ASP A 17 50.19 -35.51 22.40
N LEU A 18 48.92 -35.16 22.60
CA LEU A 18 47.84 -35.49 21.68
C LEU A 18 47.37 -34.26 20.92
N SER A 19 46.99 -34.43 19.66
CA SER A 19 46.42 -33.37 18.82
C SER A 19 45.20 -33.87 18.03
N ASN A 20 44.36 -32.95 17.54
CA ASN A 20 43.15 -33.25 16.76
C ASN A 20 42.17 -34.21 17.47
N LEU A 21 42.04 -34.07 18.79
CA LEU A 21 41.12 -34.88 19.58
C LEU A 21 39.68 -34.44 19.33
N ALA A 22 38.78 -35.43 19.23
CA ALA A 22 37.36 -35.17 19.25
C ALA A 22 36.91 -34.73 20.65
N PRO A 23 35.76 -34.05 20.80
CA PRO A 23 35.25 -33.70 22.10
C PRO A 23 34.96 -34.94 22.97
N GLY A 24 35.27 -34.84 24.25
CA GLY A 24 34.99 -35.87 25.25
C GLY A 24 36.07 -35.95 26.32
N VAL A 25 35.90 -36.92 27.23
CA VAL A 25 36.82 -37.11 28.36
C VAL A 25 37.91 -38.11 28.00
N TYR A 26 39.16 -37.66 28.12
CA TYR A 26 40.36 -38.48 27.94
C TYR A 26 41.02 -38.72 29.29
N THR A 27 41.32 -39.97 29.58
CA THR A 27 42.04 -40.38 30.79
C THR A 27 43.48 -40.69 30.43
N VAL A 28 44.42 -39.96 31.00
CA VAL A 28 45.86 -40.30 30.95
C VAL A 28 46.22 -41.15 32.14
N THR A 29 46.97 -42.23 31.90
CA THR A 29 47.59 -43.06 32.94
C THR A 29 49.10 -43.04 32.74
N VAL A 30 49.84 -42.64 33.76
CA VAL A 30 51.30 -42.66 33.79
C VAL A 30 51.76 -43.74 34.75
N THR A 31 52.61 -44.66 34.29
CA THR A 31 53.17 -45.75 35.10
C THR A 31 54.67 -45.59 35.24
N ASP A 32 55.21 -45.53 36.44
CA ASP A 32 56.66 -45.44 36.66
C ASP A 32 57.38 -46.79 36.41
N VAL A 33 58.71 -46.82 36.54
CA VAL A 33 59.50 -48.06 36.33
C VAL A 33 59.25 -49.13 37.40
N ASN A 34 58.73 -48.73 38.56
CA ASN A 34 58.41 -49.61 39.68
C ASN A 34 56.95 -50.10 39.65
N GLY A 35 56.16 -49.68 38.65
CA GLY A 35 54.76 -50.07 38.47
C GLY A 35 53.75 -49.19 39.19
N CYS A 36 54.15 -48.06 39.79
CA CYS A 36 53.22 -47.11 40.40
C CYS A 36 52.49 -46.30 39.32
N THR A 37 51.16 -46.19 39.43
CA THR A 37 50.33 -45.49 38.45
C THR A 37 49.74 -44.19 39.01
N ALA A 38 49.61 -43.19 38.15
CA ALA A 38 48.83 -41.98 38.39
C ALA A 38 47.89 -41.74 37.20
N THR A 39 46.65 -41.35 37.49
CA THR A 39 45.62 -41.12 36.46
C THR A 39 45.07 -39.70 36.54
N LYS A 40 44.73 -39.12 35.39
CA LYS A 40 44.03 -37.83 35.33
C LYS A 40 43.05 -37.81 34.16
N ASP A 41 41.85 -37.31 34.43
CA ASP A 41 40.84 -37.05 33.41
C ASP A 41 40.97 -35.62 32.88
N ILE A 42 40.87 -35.48 31.56
CA ILE A 42 40.94 -34.22 30.82
C ILE A 42 39.73 -34.17 29.90
N GLU A 43 38.89 -33.15 30.09
CA GLU A 43 37.75 -32.91 29.22
C GLU A 43 38.19 -32.04 28.04
N VAL A 44 38.08 -32.59 26.83
CA VAL A 44 38.22 -31.83 25.58
C VAL A 44 36.83 -31.36 25.19
N THR A 45 36.61 -30.05 25.23
CA THR A 45 35.35 -29.43 24.81
C THR A 45 35.49 -28.89 23.38
N VAL A 46 34.41 -28.94 22.61
CA VAL A 46 34.31 -28.09 21.41
C VAL A 46 33.82 -26.71 21.85
N ASP A 47 34.52 -25.66 21.42
CA ASP A 47 33.99 -24.31 21.51
C ASP A 47 32.92 -24.16 20.42
N VAL A 48 31.67 -24.44 20.78
CA VAL A 48 30.53 -24.22 19.88
C VAL A 48 30.30 -22.72 19.83
N GLN A 49 30.93 -22.05 18.85
CA GLN A 49 30.59 -20.67 18.57
C GLN A 49 29.14 -20.62 18.08
N THR A 50 28.26 -20.09 18.93
CA THR A 50 26.83 -19.97 18.62
C THR A 50 26.60 -18.87 17.60
N ILE A 51 25.90 -19.18 16.51
CA ILE A 51 25.42 -18.17 15.56
C ILE A 51 24.12 -17.59 16.09
N THR A 52 24.05 -16.26 16.19
CA THR A 52 22.85 -15.50 16.54
C THR A 52 22.40 -14.70 15.33
N ALA A 53 21.11 -14.76 14.99
CA ALA A 53 20.51 -13.99 13.90
C ALA A 53 19.30 -13.21 14.42
N VAL A 54 19.25 -11.93 14.09
CA VAL A 54 18.14 -11.03 14.46
C VAL A 54 17.51 -10.49 13.18
N PRO A 55 16.22 -10.76 12.92
CA PRO A 55 15.53 -10.25 11.75
C PRO A 55 15.00 -8.83 11.97
N THR A 56 15.04 -8.02 10.92
CA THR A 56 14.28 -6.78 10.77
C THR A 56 13.32 -6.95 9.60
N ILE A 57 12.03 -6.75 9.85
CA ILE A 57 10.97 -6.93 8.83
C ILE A 57 10.58 -5.56 8.30
N GLY A 58 10.56 -5.42 6.97
CA GLY A 58 9.94 -4.29 6.29
C GLY A 58 8.65 -4.75 5.61
N LEU A 59 7.57 -3.99 5.76
CA LEU A 59 6.32 -4.22 5.03
C LEU A 59 6.06 -3.02 4.14
N THR A 60 5.76 -3.26 2.87
CA THR A 60 5.07 -2.25 2.05
C THR A 60 3.60 -2.30 2.45
N ALA A 61 2.92 -1.17 2.56
CA ALA A 61 1.61 -1.11 3.19
C ALA A 61 0.42 -1.16 2.21
N CYS A 62 0.55 -1.84 1.07
CA CYS A 62 -0.43 -1.77 -0.02
C CYS A 62 -1.17 -3.10 -0.26
N ILE A 63 -2.31 -3.04 -0.98
CA ILE A 63 -2.93 -4.24 -1.54
C ILE A 63 -1.93 -4.91 -2.49
N GLY A 64 -1.55 -6.16 -2.20
CA GLY A 64 -0.51 -6.88 -2.95
C GLY A 64 0.92 -6.53 -2.54
N ALA A 65 1.10 -5.86 -1.40
CA ALA A 65 2.41 -5.54 -0.87
C ALA A 65 3.30 -6.75 -0.71
N THR A 66 4.60 -6.49 -0.88
CA THR A 66 5.64 -7.45 -0.57
C THR A 66 6.41 -6.99 0.66
N GLY A 67 6.77 -7.96 1.50
CA GLY A 67 7.65 -7.78 2.65
C GLY A 67 9.13 -7.89 2.27
N THR A 68 9.96 -7.51 3.23
CA THR A 68 11.41 -7.70 3.22
C THR A 68 11.85 -8.27 4.57
N ILE A 69 12.90 -9.07 4.56
CA ILE A 69 13.61 -9.49 5.77
C ILE A 69 15.07 -9.13 5.59
N ALA A 70 15.60 -8.31 6.50
CA ALA A 70 17.02 -8.07 6.65
C ALA A 70 17.52 -8.77 7.93
N LEU A 71 18.71 -9.37 7.88
CA LEU A 71 19.28 -10.06 9.04
C LEU A 71 20.46 -9.30 9.63
N GLU A 72 20.61 -9.34 10.95
CA GLU A 72 21.88 -9.07 11.64
C GLU A 72 22.40 -10.38 12.23
N VAL A 73 23.58 -10.83 11.77
CA VAL A 73 24.16 -12.14 12.13
C VAL A 73 25.47 -11.93 12.88
N THR A 74 25.58 -12.55 14.06
CA THR A 74 26.74 -12.45 14.95
C THR A 74 27.11 -13.81 15.54
N GLY A 75 28.34 -13.97 16.03
CA GLY A 75 28.86 -15.26 16.53
C GLY A 75 29.11 -16.28 15.41
N GLY A 76 29.66 -17.45 15.73
CA GLY A 76 30.17 -18.38 14.71
C GLY A 76 31.45 -17.86 14.03
N THR A 77 31.92 -18.62 13.03
CA THR A 77 33.10 -18.24 12.24
C THR A 77 32.68 -17.56 10.92
N PRO A 78 33.09 -16.30 10.64
CA PRO A 78 32.63 -15.55 9.47
C PRO A 78 32.81 -16.28 8.13
N ALA A 79 32.02 -15.85 7.13
CA ALA A 79 31.69 -16.54 5.87
C ALA A 79 30.48 -17.46 6.00
N TYR A 80 29.32 -16.85 6.28
CA TYR A 80 28.04 -17.53 6.38
C TYR A 80 27.43 -17.83 5.00
N SER A 81 26.72 -18.94 4.93
CA SER A 81 25.77 -19.26 3.85
C SER A 81 24.34 -19.26 4.38
N TYR A 82 23.40 -18.92 3.50
CA TYR A 82 21.98 -18.77 3.83
C TYR A 82 21.17 -19.71 2.95
N ASN A 83 20.18 -20.37 3.54
CA ASN A 83 19.20 -21.17 2.81
C ASN A 83 17.81 -20.84 3.32
N TRP A 84 17.10 -20.01 2.56
CA TRP A 84 15.74 -19.60 2.85
C TRP A 84 14.74 -20.55 2.22
N THR A 85 13.67 -20.85 2.95
CA THR A 85 12.44 -21.46 2.45
C THR A 85 11.25 -20.64 2.92
N GLY A 86 10.16 -20.67 2.15
CA GLY A 86 8.95 -19.92 2.50
C GLY A 86 7.71 -20.38 1.73
N PRO A 87 6.63 -19.58 1.78
CA PRO A 87 5.39 -19.84 1.05
C PRO A 87 5.62 -19.92 -0.46
N GLU A 88 4.66 -20.48 -1.20
CA GLU A 88 4.67 -20.51 -2.67
C GLU A 88 5.94 -21.10 -3.31
N ARG A 89 6.63 -22.01 -2.60
CA ARG A 89 7.92 -22.59 -3.00
C ARG A 89 9.05 -21.55 -3.11
N PHE A 90 8.97 -20.47 -2.35
CA PHE A 90 10.04 -19.49 -2.24
C PHE A 90 11.33 -20.14 -1.74
N THR A 91 12.44 -19.82 -2.40
CA THR A 91 13.80 -20.20 -1.98
C THR A 91 14.77 -19.07 -2.30
N ALA A 92 15.72 -18.79 -1.41
CA ALA A 92 16.78 -17.81 -1.63
C ALA A 92 18.06 -18.18 -0.86
N ASN A 93 19.19 -17.60 -1.26
CA ASN A 93 20.51 -17.86 -0.66
C ASN A 93 21.28 -16.59 -0.28
N THR A 94 20.59 -15.45 -0.24
CA THR A 94 21.14 -14.16 0.19
C THR A 94 20.86 -13.92 1.67
N LYS A 95 21.68 -13.05 2.30
CA LYS A 95 21.49 -12.62 3.69
C LYS A 95 20.13 -11.96 3.88
N ASP A 96 19.83 -10.99 3.02
CA ASP A 96 18.61 -10.20 3.03
C ASP A 96 17.74 -10.60 1.82
N ILE A 97 16.42 -10.60 2.01
CA ILE A 97 15.43 -11.01 1.00
C ILE A 97 14.30 -9.99 0.90
N THR A 98 13.74 -9.84 -0.30
CA THR A 98 12.69 -8.86 -0.64
C THR A 98 11.64 -9.50 -1.53
N GLY A 99 10.49 -8.84 -1.73
CA GLY A 99 9.45 -9.38 -2.61
C GLY A 99 8.64 -10.51 -1.95
N LEU A 100 8.55 -10.49 -0.63
CA LEU A 100 7.98 -11.59 0.15
C LEU A 100 6.46 -11.49 0.25
N ALA A 101 5.75 -12.57 -0.03
CA ALA A 101 4.34 -12.68 0.29
C ALA A 101 4.14 -12.82 1.81
N THR A 102 2.91 -12.61 2.29
CA THR A 102 2.57 -12.89 3.68
C THR A 102 2.76 -14.38 4.00
N GLY A 103 3.43 -14.67 5.12
CA GLY A 103 3.62 -16.03 5.61
C GLY A 103 4.92 -16.23 6.39
N MET A 104 5.19 -17.49 6.72
CA MET A 104 6.37 -17.89 7.48
C MET A 104 7.55 -18.18 6.57
N TYR A 105 8.68 -17.54 6.85
CA TYR A 105 9.97 -17.76 6.20
C TYR A 105 10.95 -18.38 7.19
N THR A 106 11.66 -19.41 6.76
CA THR A 106 12.68 -20.08 7.56
C THR A 106 14.03 -19.90 6.88
N VAL A 107 15.06 -19.53 7.65
CA VAL A 107 16.45 -19.50 7.18
C VAL A 107 17.30 -20.46 7.99
N VAL A 108 18.09 -21.26 7.28
CA VAL A 108 19.23 -21.98 7.86
C VAL A 108 20.49 -21.21 7.53
N ILE A 109 21.21 -20.77 8.56
CA ILE A 109 22.47 -20.03 8.44
C ILE A 109 23.59 -20.98 8.84
N THR A 110 24.57 -21.17 7.95
CA THR A 110 25.71 -22.06 8.18
C THR A 110 27.01 -21.28 8.11
N ASP A 111 27.87 -21.40 9.12
CA ASP A 111 29.20 -20.79 9.13
C ASP A 111 30.22 -21.61 8.34
N ILE A 112 31.46 -21.10 8.20
CA ILE A 112 32.50 -21.78 7.41
C ILE A 112 32.94 -23.13 7.99
N ASN A 113 32.73 -23.35 9.29
CA ASN A 113 33.06 -24.59 9.98
C ASN A 113 31.88 -25.58 10.00
N GLY A 114 30.75 -25.23 9.37
CA GLY A 114 29.56 -26.07 9.28
C GLY A 114 28.64 -25.98 10.50
N CYS A 115 28.86 -25.05 11.43
CA CYS A 115 27.91 -24.79 12.51
C CYS A 115 26.65 -24.15 11.92
N THR A 116 25.46 -24.54 12.39
CA THR A 116 24.19 -24.07 11.86
C THR A 116 23.31 -23.43 12.93
N THR A 117 22.51 -22.46 12.52
CA THR A 117 21.36 -21.96 13.28
C THR A 117 20.16 -21.85 12.36
N THR A 118 18.95 -21.95 12.92
CA THR A 118 17.70 -21.82 12.19
C THR A 118 16.86 -20.71 12.82
N LEU A 119 16.29 -19.86 11.98
CA LEU A 119 15.44 -18.75 12.38
C LEU A 119 14.15 -18.78 11.56
N ASP A 120 13.02 -18.72 12.25
CA ASP A 120 11.70 -18.55 11.65
C ASP A 120 11.25 -17.09 11.80
N VAL A 121 10.74 -16.51 10.70
CA VAL A 121 10.32 -15.11 10.61
C VAL A 121 8.93 -15.05 9.98
N GLU A 122 7.98 -14.44 10.68
CA GLU A 122 6.63 -14.20 10.14
C GLU A 122 6.59 -12.86 9.39
N VAL A 123 6.28 -12.89 8.11
CA VAL A 123 5.97 -11.69 7.32
C VAL A 123 4.45 -11.53 7.31
N GLY A 124 3.96 -10.48 7.97
CA GLY A 124 2.54 -10.17 8.01
C GLY A 124 2.00 -9.54 6.72
N SER A 125 0.73 -9.13 6.76
CA SER A 125 0.15 -8.18 5.81
C SER A 125 -0.25 -6.93 6.58
N GLU A 126 0.30 -5.78 6.20
CA GLU A 126 -0.25 -4.49 6.60
C GLU A 126 -0.95 -3.91 5.39
N ILE A 127 -2.28 -4.02 5.35
CA ILE A 127 -3.07 -3.43 4.28
C ILE A 127 -3.44 -2.02 4.75
N GLN A 128 -2.71 -1.01 4.31
CA GLN A 128 -3.25 0.34 4.31
C GLN A 128 -4.17 0.46 3.10
N THR A 129 -5.41 0.85 3.36
CA THR A 129 -6.39 1.19 2.34
C THR A 129 -6.47 2.70 2.23
N ILE A 130 -6.55 3.21 1.00
CA ILE A 130 -6.95 4.59 0.73
C ILE A 130 -8.46 4.55 0.49
N ASP A 131 -9.22 5.34 1.24
CA ASP A 131 -10.65 5.53 1.05
C ASP A 131 -10.88 6.93 0.46
N LEU A 132 -11.73 6.99 -0.56
CA LEU A 132 -12.03 8.20 -1.32
C LEU A 132 -13.51 8.51 -1.18
N THR A 133 -13.81 9.67 -0.63
CA THR A 133 -15.16 10.21 -0.51
C THR A 133 -15.23 11.57 -1.21
N GLU A 134 -16.42 11.95 -1.64
CA GLU A 134 -16.62 13.10 -2.50
C GLU A 134 -17.93 13.83 -2.20
N THR A 135 -17.94 15.13 -2.42
CA THR A 135 -19.18 15.89 -2.61
C THR A 135 -19.18 16.52 -4.00
N ILE A 136 -20.36 16.55 -4.63
CA ILE A 136 -20.50 16.93 -6.04
C ILE A 136 -21.44 18.13 -6.15
N VAL A 137 -20.98 19.16 -6.84
CA VAL A 137 -21.84 20.25 -7.34
C VAL A 137 -22.19 19.92 -8.79
N PRO A 138 -23.47 19.67 -9.13
CA PRO A 138 -23.87 19.36 -10.49
C PRO A 138 -23.67 20.55 -11.43
N SER A 139 -23.48 20.27 -12.71
CA SER A 139 -23.47 21.28 -13.76
C SER A 139 -24.89 21.80 -14.02
N ILE A 140 -25.04 23.07 -14.37
CA ILE A 140 -26.34 23.66 -14.72
C ILE A 140 -26.42 23.82 -16.24
N CYS A 141 -27.48 23.28 -16.84
CA CYS A 141 -27.76 23.42 -18.27
C CYS A 141 -26.54 23.10 -19.17
N GLU A 142 -25.86 21.98 -18.93
CA GLU A 142 -24.67 21.52 -19.69
C GLU A 142 -23.46 22.48 -19.64
N SER A 143 -23.42 23.42 -18.70
CA SER A 143 -22.31 24.38 -18.57
C SER A 143 -21.15 23.81 -17.74
N SER A 144 -19.95 24.35 -17.93
CA SER A 144 -18.76 23.97 -17.14
C SER A 144 -18.71 24.67 -15.79
N ASN A 145 -19.71 24.44 -14.94
CA ASN A 145 -19.83 25.04 -13.60
C ASN A 145 -20.03 24.02 -12.47
N GLY A 146 -19.89 22.72 -12.78
CA GLY A 146 -19.85 21.68 -11.75
C GLY A 146 -18.53 21.70 -10.96
N ALA A 147 -18.51 20.97 -9.85
CA ALA A 147 -17.33 20.81 -9.00
C ALA A 147 -17.32 19.45 -8.30
N ILE A 148 -16.12 18.98 -7.96
CA ILE A 148 -15.88 17.81 -7.10
C ILE A 148 -14.97 18.26 -5.97
N ASP A 149 -15.41 18.05 -4.72
CA ASP A 149 -14.59 18.20 -3.51
C ASP A 149 -14.25 16.79 -3.02
N LEU A 150 -12.96 16.47 -2.98
CA LEU A 150 -12.45 15.13 -2.71
C LEU A 150 -11.85 15.05 -1.30
N SER A 151 -12.29 14.07 -0.53
CA SER A 151 -11.73 13.76 0.79
C SER A 151 -11.03 12.40 0.77
N ILE A 152 -9.74 12.40 1.14
CA ILE A 152 -8.86 11.22 1.16
C ILE A 152 -8.64 10.79 2.63
N ALA A 153 -8.90 9.52 2.94
CA ALA A 153 -8.64 8.92 4.24
C ALA A 153 -7.83 7.62 4.13
N GLY A 154 -7.07 7.28 5.18
CA GLY A 154 -6.17 6.12 5.15
C GLY A 154 -4.94 6.32 4.26
N GLY A 155 -4.10 5.29 4.09
CA GLY A 155 -2.79 5.41 3.44
C GLY A 155 -1.78 6.27 4.21
N THR A 156 -0.60 6.48 3.61
CA THR A 156 0.48 7.30 4.19
C THR A 156 0.79 8.52 3.31
N ALA A 157 0.52 9.72 3.84
CA ALA A 157 0.87 10.98 3.18
C ALA A 157 2.40 11.16 2.98
N PRO A 158 2.84 11.95 1.99
CA PRO A 158 2.05 12.73 1.03
C PRO A 158 1.37 11.88 -0.06
N TYR A 159 0.27 12.40 -0.63
CA TYR A 159 -0.44 11.79 -1.75
C TYR A 159 -0.09 12.44 -3.08
N THR A 160 -0.06 11.64 -4.14
CA THR A 160 -0.04 12.08 -5.54
C THR A 160 -1.42 11.81 -6.13
N ILE A 161 -2.05 12.85 -6.66
CA ILE A 161 -3.41 12.80 -7.22
C ILE A 161 -3.31 12.99 -8.73
N SER A 162 -4.07 12.19 -9.48
CA SER A 162 -4.21 12.35 -10.92
C SER A 162 -5.66 12.14 -11.35
N TRP A 163 -6.19 13.11 -12.07
CA TRP A 163 -7.52 13.07 -12.65
C TRP A 163 -7.47 12.86 -14.15
N SER A 164 -8.45 12.13 -14.66
CA SER A 164 -8.79 12.09 -16.09
C SER A 164 -10.31 12.26 -16.26
N GLY A 165 -10.75 12.77 -17.41
CA GLY A 165 -12.17 13.00 -17.63
C GLY A 165 -12.54 13.26 -19.09
N PRO A 166 -13.76 13.75 -19.35
CA PRO A 166 -14.28 13.98 -20.69
C PRO A 166 -13.41 14.98 -21.46
N ASN A 167 -13.41 14.87 -22.80
CA ASN A 167 -12.70 15.78 -23.70
C ASN A 167 -11.18 15.90 -23.42
N GLY A 168 -10.57 14.87 -22.84
CA GLY A 168 -9.13 14.85 -22.52
C GLY A 168 -8.75 15.65 -21.27
N PHE A 169 -9.72 15.97 -20.41
CA PHE A 169 -9.46 16.62 -19.13
C PHE A 169 -8.42 15.86 -18.31
N ASN A 170 -7.51 16.60 -17.68
CA ASN A 170 -6.54 16.10 -16.72
C ASN A 170 -6.23 17.18 -15.67
N SER A 171 -5.95 16.77 -14.44
CA SER A 171 -5.56 17.64 -13.33
C SER A 171 -4.79 16.84 -12.27
N ASN A 172 -4.03 17.53 -11.42
CA ASN A 172 -3.41 16.96 -10.22
C ASN A 172 -3.88 17.66 -8.93
N ASP A 173 -4.87 18.56 -9.03
CA ASP A 173 -5.47 19.20 -7.88
C ASP A 173 -6.35 18.19 -7.11
N GLU A 174 -6.45 18.34 -5.79
CA GLU A 174 -7.32 17.51 -4.94
C GLU A 174 -8.80 17.78 -5.28
N ASP A 175 -9.18 19.05 -5.23
CA ASP A 175 -10.52 19.53 -5.58
C ASP A 175 -10.56 20.09 -7.00
N LEU A 176 -11.69 19.86 -7.68
CA LEU A 176 -11.93 20.31 -9.04
C LEU A 176 -13.11 21.28 -9.12
N THR A 177 -12.97 22.31 -9.95
CA THR A 177 -14.03 23.29 -10.23
C THR A 177 -14.16 23.54 -11.73
N ASN A 178 -15.26 24.18 -12.14
CA ASN A 178 -15.56 24.49 -13.55
C ASN A 178 -15.64 23.25 -14.44
N LEU A 179 -16.24 22.19 -13.92
CA LEU A 179 -16.39 20.92 -14.62
C LEU A 179 -17.63 20.90 -15.50
N ALA A 180 -17.47 20.38 -16.71
CA ALA A 180 -18.59 19.98 -17.55
C ALA A 180 -19.21 18.68 -17.00
N PRO A 181 -20.47 18.38 -17.33
CA PRO A 181 -21.05 17.08 -16.99
C PRO A 181 -20.29 15.92 -17.63
N GLY A 182 -20.19 14.82 -16.88
CA GLY A 182 -19.52 13.59 -17.31
C GLY A 182 -18.81 12.87 -16.17
N VAL A 183 -18.14 11.76 -16.51
CA VAL A 183 -17.43 10.91 -15.56
C VAL A 183 -15.96 11.32 -15.48
N TYR A 184 -15.50 11.60 -14.26
CA TYR A 184 -14.13 11.93 -13.91
C TYR A 184 -13.54 10.80 -13.09
N THR A 185 -12.39 10.29 -13.51
CA THR A 185 -11.67 9.21 -12.82
C THR A 185 -10.49 9.81 -12.06
N VAL A 186 -10.48 9.68 -10.74
CA VAL A 186 -9.34 10.03 -9.88
C VAL A 186 -8.52 8.79 -9.57
N THR A 187 -7.20 8.93 -9.60
CA THR A 187 -6.24 7.98 -9.02
C THR A 187 -5.42 8.69 -7.95
N VAL A 188 -5.48 8.18 -6.72
CA VAL A 188 -4.69 8.66 -5.59
C VAL A 188 -3.61 7.62 -5.28
N THR A 189 -2.36 8.07 -5.15
CA THR A 189 -1.20 7.25 -4.79
C THR A 189 -0.55 7.79 -3.53
N ASP A 190 -0.31 6.97 -2.53
CA ASP A 190 0.40 7.39 -1.31
C ASP A 190 1.93 7.29 -1.45
N VAL A 191 2.69 7.69 -0.43
CA VAL A 191 4.17 7.69 -0.48
C VAL A 191 4.77 6.29 -0.56
N ASN A 192 4.02 5.27 -0.14
CA ASN A 192 4.43 3.87 -0.20
C ASN A 192 4.06 3.22 -1.55
N GLY A 193 3.44 3.98 -2.46
CA GLY A 193 3.03 3.52 -3.78
C GLY A 193 1.67 2.82 -3.80
N CYS A 194 0.88 2.91 -2.73
CA CYS A 194 -0.46 2.32 -2.68
C CYS A 194 -1.41 3.17 -3.52
N THR A 195 -2.14 2.55 -4.45
CA THR A 195 -3.04 3.26 -5.37
C THR A 195 -4.50 2.92 -5.13
N THR A 196 -5.38 3.91 -5.30
CA THR A 196 -6.83 3.71 -5.34
C THR A 196 -7.41 4.59 -6.43
N THR A 197 -8.34 4.02 -7.20
CA THR A 197 -9.00 4.69 -8.33
C THR A 197 -10.50 4.73 -8.10
N LYS A 198 -11.13 5.87 -8.40
CA LYS A 198 -12.58 6.06 -8.28
C LYS A 198 -13.13 6.85 -9.45
N ASP A 199 -14.27 6.40 -9.99
CA ASP A 199 -15.04 7.12 -10.99
C ASP A 199 -16.13 7.94 -10.29
N ILE A 200 -16.21 9.23 -10.64
CA ILE A 200 -17.14 10.20 -10.06
C ILE A 200 -17.91 10.88 -11.20
N GLU A 201 -19.24 10.84 -11.14
CA GLU A 201 -20.11 11.42 -12.17
C GLU A 201 -20.57 12.83 -11.78
N VAL A 202 -20.15 13.83 -12.55
CA VAL A 202 -20.74 15.19 -12.48
C VAL A 202 -22.02 15.18 -13.32
N THR A 203 -23.15 15.27 -12.64
CA THR A 203 -24.47 15.24 -13.28
C THR A 203 -24.89 16.62 -13.79
N VAL A 204 -25.97 16.63 -14.57
CA VAL A 204 -26.63 17.85 -15.04
C VAL A 204 -27.87 18.09 -14.20
N ASP A 205 -27.90 19.22 -13.51
CA ASP A 205 -29.13 19.77 -12.95
C ASP A 205 -29.90 20.50 -14.05
N VAL A 206 -30.91 19.82 -14.58
CA VAL A 206 -31.83 20.39 -15.57
C VAL A 206 -32.83 21.26 -14.83
N GLN A 207 -32.53 22.56 -14.72
CA GLN A 207 -33.51 23.50 -14.21
C GLN A 207 -34.63 23.70 -15.22
N THR A 208 -35.82 23.18 -14.90
CA THR A 208 -37.01 23.34 -15.73
C THR A 208 -37.57 24.75 -15.59
N ILE A 209 -37.93 25.37 -16.72
CA ILE A 209 -38.66 26.64 -16.75
C ILE A 209 -40.10 26.33 -17.15
N THR A 210 -41.05 26.79 -16.34
CA THR A 210 -42.48 26.73 -16.63
C THR A 210 -43.00 28.13 -16.85
N THR A 211 -43.84 28.31 -17.88
CA THR A 211 -44.47 29.58 -18.20
C THR A 211 -46.00 29.43 -18.23
N VAL A 212 -46.71 30.34 -17.55
CA VAL A 212 -48.17 30.35 -17.50
C VAL A 212 -48.67 31.74 -17.93
N PRO A 213 -49.23 31.87 -19.15
CA PRO A 213 -49.78 33.13 -19.62
C PRO A 213 -51.20 33.36 -19.07
N THR A 214 -51.47 34.57 -18.59
CA THR A 214 -52.81 35.07 -18.27
C THR A 214 -53.19 36.15 -19.27
N VAL A 215 -54.29 35.94 -19.99
CA VAL A 215 -54.77 36.88 -21.01
C VAL A 215 -55.87 37.77 -20.44
N GLY A 216 -55.70 39.08 -20.58
CA GLY A 216 -56.70 40.10 -20.26
C GLY A 216 -57.27 40.73 -21.52
N LEU A 217 -58.60 40.82 -21.60
CA LEU A 217 -59.31 41.54 -22.65
C LEU A 217 -60.17 42.63 -22.01
N THR A 218 -60.04 43.87 -22.47
CA THR A 218 -60.95 44.95 -22.08
C THR A 218 -62.08 45.00 -23.08
N ALA A 219 -63.34 44.74 -22.70
CA ALA A 219 -64.45 44.68 -23.65
C ALA A 219 -65.01 46.08 -23.96
N CYS A 220 -64.51 46.75 -25.02
CA CYS A 220 -65.07 48.00 -25.60
C CYS A 220 -64.57 48.23 -27.04
N ILE A 221 -65.22 49.12 -27.80
CA ILE A 221 -64.70 49.56 -29.12
C ILE A 221 -63.38 50.31 -28.88
N GLY A 222 -62.27 49.82 -29.46
CA GLY A 222 -60.91 50.31 -29.20
C GLY A 222 -60.16 49.55 -28.10
N ALA A 223 -60.67 48.38 -27.69
CA ALA A 223 -60.05 47.48 -26.72
C ALA A 223 -58.59 47.13 -27.05
N THR A 224 -57.73 47.26 -26.05
CA THR A 224 -56.39 46.66 -26.06
C THR A 224 -56.36 45.38 -25.24
N GLY A 225 -55.64 44.36 -25.69
CA GLY A 225 -55.33 43.15 -24.96
C GLY A 225 -54.07 43.27 -24.10
N THR A 226 -53.97 42.43 -23.07
CA THR A 226 -52.76 42.26 -22.26
C THR A 226 -52.44 40.77 -22.09
N ILE A 227 -51.15 40.42 -22.06
CA ILE A 227 -50.67 39.10 -21.65
C ILE A 227 -49.74 39.32 -20.46
N ALA A 228 -50.10 38.77 -19.30
CA ALA A 228 -49.21 38.68 -18.15
C ALA A 228 -48.58 37.28 -18.15
N LEU A 229 -47.26 37.18 -18.02
CA LEU A 229 -46.56 35.90 -18.06
C LEU A 229 -46.01 35.55 -16.68
N GLU A 230 -46.53 34.51 -16.04
CA GLU A 230 -45.88 33.94 -14.86
C GLU A 230 -44.77 32.98 -15.32
N VAL A 231 -43.57 33.13 -14.76
CA VAL A 231 -42.42 32.26 -15.03
C VAL A 231 -41.93 31.71 -13.71
N THR A 232 -41.87 30.38 -13.60
CA THR A 232 -41.40 29.65 -12.40
C THR A 232 -40.37 28.60 -12.78
N GLY A 233 -39.41 28.33 -11.90
CA GLY A 233 -38.28 27.43 -12.16
C GLY A 233 -37.21 28.06 -13.08
N GLY A 234 -36.02 27.45 -13.16
CA GLY A 234 -34.87 28.07 -13.83
C GLY A 234 -34.08 29.04 -12.94
N THR A 235 -32.95 29.51 -13.47
CA THR A 235 -32.16 30.58 -12.84
C THR A 235 -32.75 31.95 -13.20
N PRO A 236 -33.01 32.85 -12.23
CA PRO A 236 -33.50 34.21 -12.49
C PRO A 236 -32.61 35.03 -13.44
N ALA A 237 -33.19 36.08 -14.05
CA ALA A 237 -32.68 36.85 -15.20
C ALA A 237 -33.08 36.28 -16.58
N TYR A 238 -34.36 35.91 -16.71
CA TYR A 238 -34.96 35.48 -17.97
C TYR A 238 -34.93 36.59 -19.04
N SER A 239 -34.71 36.17 -20.29
CA SER A 239 -34.95 36.97 -21.48
C SER A 239 -36.29 36.59 -22.11
N TYR A 240 -37.00 37.58 -22.64
CA TYR A 240 -38.31 37.38 -23.26
C TYR A 240 -38.23 37.77 -24.74
N SER A 241 -38.89 36.99 -25.58
CA SER A 241 -39.02 37.27 -27.01
C SER A 241 -40.40 36.84 -27.48
N TRP A 242 -41.20 37.83 -27.83
CA TRP A 242 -42.55 37.64 -28.34
C TRP A 242 -42.56 37.88 -29.84
N THR A 243 -43.31 37.06 -30.57
CA THR A 243 -43.63 37.28 -31.98
C THR A 243 -45.13 37.11 -32.17
N GLY A 244 -45.72 37.88 -33.08
CA GLY A 244 -47.16 37.84 -33.30
C GLY A 244 -47.58 38.26 -34.71
N PRO A 245 -48.90 38.26 -34.98
CA PRO A 245 -49.46 38.72 -36.24
C PRO A 245 -49.00 40.14 -36.60
N ALA A 246 -49.05 40.47 -37.89
CA ALA A 246 -48.66 41.78 -38.42
C ALA A 246 -47.23 42.23 -38.04
N GLY A 247 -46.33 41.29 -37.72
CA GLY A 247 -44.94 41.60 -37.39
C GLY A 247 -44.74 42.12 -35.96
N PHE A 248 -45.70 41.92 -35.06
CA PHE A 248 -45.55 42.27 -33.65
C PHE A 248 -44.33 41.58 -33.04
N THR A 249 -43.50 42.35 -32.33
CA THR A 249 -42.38 41.84 -31.54
C THR A 249 -42.28 42.59 -30.22
N ALA A 250 -41.86 41.91 -29.16
CA ALA A 250 -41.61 42.51 -27.85
C ALA A 250 -40.60 41.70 -27.04
N ASN A 251 -39.93 42.33 -26.09
CA ASN A 251 -38.90 41.72 -25.24
C ASN A 251 -39.15 41.89 -23.74
N THR A 252 -40.37 42.29 -23.37
CA THR A 252 -40.80 42.45 -21.98
C THR A 252 -41.47 41.16 -21.47
N LYS A 253 -41.46 40.97 -20.15
CA LYS A 253 -42.14 39.84 -19.49
C LYS A 253 -43.64 39.85 -19.78
N ASP A 254 -44.26 41.00 -19.55
CA ASP A 254 -45.68 41.22 -19.79
C ASP A 254 -45.87 42.07 -21.04
N ILE A 255 -46.94 41.79 -21.78
CA ILE A 255 -47.35 42.51 -22.98
C ILE A 255 -48.62 43.29 -22.69
N THR A 256 -48.64 44.56 -23.07
CA THR A 256 -49.82 45.43 -22.95
C THR A 256 -50.07 46.17 -24.26
N GLY A 257 -51.32 46.52 -24.55
CA GLY A 257 -51.63 47.34 -25.72
C GLY A 257 -51.82 46.56 -27.03
N LEU A 258 -52.15 45.26 -26.94
CA LEU A 258 -52.40 44.38 -28.11
C LEU A 258 -53.69 44.69 -28.84
#